data_AF-A0A3N5QYP7-F1
#
_entry.id   AF-A0A3N5QYP7-F1
#
_cell.length_a   1.000
_cell.length_b   1.000
_cell.length_c   1.000
_cell.angle_alpha   90.00
_cell.angle_beta   90.00
_cell.angle_gamma   90.00
#
_symmetry.space_group_name_H-M   'P 1'
#
loop_
_entity.id
_entity.type
_entity.pdbx_description
1 polymer ?
#
loop_
_entity_poly.entity_id
_entity_poly.type
_entity_poly.pdbx_seq_one_letter_code
_entity_poly.pdbx_strand_id
1 'polypeptide(L)' 'FPISAFVAAGFEHSVANMYFIPFGIMLKDRVVVSGAENLSWSGLWSNLVPVTLGNIVGGGVMVALVYYFVYRHQAHKLN' A
#
# COMPACT_ATOMS: atom_id res chain seq x y z
N PHE A 1 -12.78 -12.27 -3.80
CA PHE A 1 -11.65 -11.61 -4.49
C PHE A 1 -11.15 -10.40 -3.67
N PRO A 2 -10.32 -10.62 -2.63
CA PRO A 2 -9.84 -9.54 -1.75
C PRO A 2 -8.87 -8.57 -2.44
N ILE A 3 -7.98 -9.07 -3.31
CA ILE A 3 -7.02 -8.23 -4.04
C ILE A 3 -7.74 -7.32 -5.04
N SER A 4 -8.69 -7.85 -5.80
CA SER A 4 -9.47 -7.05 -6.75
C SER A 4 -10.28 -5.96 -6.06
N ALA A 5 -10.84 -6.24 -4.87
CA ALA A 5 -11.53 -5.24 -4.06
C ALA A 5 -10.57 -4.14 -3.56
N PHE A 6 -9.36 -4.52 -3.11
CA PHE A 6 -8.32 -3.57 -2.71
C PHE A 6 -7.96 -2.60 -3.85
N VAL A 7 -7.73 -3.14 -5.05
CA VAL A 7 -7.39 -2.35 -6.24
C VAL A 7 -8.57 -1.48 -6.68
N ALA A 8 -9.79 -2.05 -6.74
CA ALA A 8 -10.98 -1.31 -7.15
C ALA A 8 -11.36 -0.19 -6.17
N ALA A 9 -11.07 -0.35 -4.88
CA ALA A 9 -11.23 0.69 -3.87
C ALA A 9 -10.18 1.81 -3.96
N GLY A 10 -9.17 1.66 -4.82
CA GLY A 10 -8.09 2.64 -4.97
C GLY A 10 -7.11 2.65 -3.80
N PHE A 11 -7.00 1.55 -3.04
CA PHE A 11 -5.99 1.46 -1.99
C PHE A 11 -4.58 1.31 -2.55
N GLU A 12 -3.61 1.81 -1.79
CA GLU A 12 -2.23 1.89 -2.24
C GLU A 12 -1.34 0.81 -1.61
N HIS A 13 -0.54 0.15 -2.45
CA HIS A 13 0.42 -0.85 -2.04
C HIS A 13 1.83 -0.41 -2.45
N SER A 14 2.70 -0.22 -1.47
CA SER A 14 4.07 0.31 -1.65
C SER A 14 4.83 -0.42 -2.77
N VAL A 15 4.83 -1.76 -2.77
CA VAL A 15 5.53 -2.56 -3.79
C VAL A 15 4.87 -2.43 -5.17
N ALA A 16 3.55 -2.23 -5.25
CA ALA A 16 2.89 -2.00 -6.53
C ALA A 16 3.27 -0.61 -7.08
N ASN A 17 3.34 0.40 -6.20
CA ASN A 17 3.73 1.75 -6.56
C ASN A 17 5.20 1.84 -7.00
N MET A 18 6.10 0.99 -6.45
CA MET A 18 7.48 0.83 -6.93
C MET A 18 7.56 0.34 -8.39
N TYR A 19 6.51 -0.29 -8.91
CA TYR A 19 6.42 -0.69 -10.32
C TYR A 19 5.69 0.37 -11.16
N PHE A 20 4.47 0.74 -10.77
CA PHE A 20 3.60 1.58 -11.59
C PHE A 20 4.12 3.02 -11.75
N ILE A 21 4.66 3.63 -10.70
CA ILE A 21 5.14 5.01 -10.79
C ILE A 21 6.38 5.13 -11.68
N PRO A 22 7.45 4.32 -11.52
CA PRO A 22 8.58 4.35 -12.45
C PRO A 22 8.19 4.02 -13.89
N PHE A 23 7.29 3.05 -14.08
CA PHE A 23 6.76 2.75 -15.41
C PHE A 23 6.04 3.95 -16.03
N GLY A 24 5.24 4.67 -15.23
CA GLY A 24 4.62 5.92 -15.64
C GLY A 24 5.64 7.00 -16.01
N ILE A 25 6.69 7.18 -15.20
CA ILE A 25 7.77 8.15 -15.49
C ILE A 25 8.45 7.83 -16.83
N MET A 26 8.69 6.56 -17.16
CA MET A 26 9.30 6.16 -18.43
C MET A 26 8.40 6.42 -19.65
N LEU A 27 7.07 6.42 -19.45
CA LEU A 27 6.09 6.64 -20.52
C LEU A 27 5.60 8.09 -20.62
N LYS A 28 5.85 8.93 -19.61
CA LYS A 28 5.26 10.28 -19.51
C LYS A 28 5.54 11.16 -20.73
N ASP A 29 6.67 10.97 -21.40
CA ASP A 29 7.08 11.75 -22.58
C ASP A 29 6.58 11.14 -23.90
N ARG A 30 5.96 9.95 -23.85
CA ARG A 30 5.44 9.20 -25.00
C ARG A 30 3.92 9.20 -25.08
N VAL A 31 3.25 9.57 -24.00
CA VAL A 31 1.80 9.57 -23.88
C VAL A 31 1.38 10.87 -23.20
N VAL A 32 0.48 11.62 -23.83
CA VAL A 32 -0.09 12.82 -23.20
C VAL A 32 -1.02 12.35 -22.09
N VAL A 33 -0.58 12.51 -20.85
CA VAL A 33 -1.38 12.20 -19.66
C VAL A 33 -1.69 13.50 -18.92
N SER A 34 -2.96 13.88 -18.89
CA SER A 34 -3.45 15.00 -18.11
C SER A 34 -3.15 14.79 -16.63
N GLY A 35 -2.59 15.80 -15.95
CA GLY A 35 -2.33 15.73 -14.50
C GLY A 35 -1.06 14.97 -14.10
N ALA A 36 -0.16 14.65 -15.03
CA ALA A 36 1.12 13.99 -14.75
C ALA A 36 2.21 14.93 -14.19
N GLU A 37 1.86 16.14 -13.73
CA GLU A 37 2.82 17.15 -13.25
C GLU A 37 3.64 16.64 -12.04
N ASN A 38 3.01 15.83 -11.18
CA ASN A 38 3.64 15.22 -10.02
C ASN A 38 4.31 13.87 -10.32
N LEU A 39 4.24 13.37 -11.55
CA LEU A 39 4.83 12.09 -11.96
C LEU A 39 6.34 12.25 -12.16
N SER A 40 7.06 12.24 -11.04
CA SER A 40 8.50 12.44 -10.97
C SER A 40 9.14 11.52 -9.93
N TRP A 41 10.47 11.41 -9.95
CA TRP A 41 11.22 10.69 -8.91
C TRP A 41 11.01 11.29 -7.52
N SER A 42 10.80 12.60 -7.41
CA SER A 42 10.42 13.23 -6.14
C SER A 42 9.01 12.85 -5.72
N GLY A 43 8.08 12.81 -6.68
CA GLY A 43 6.71 12.37 -6.49
C GLY A 43 6.60 10.92 -6.00
N LEU A 44 7.47 10.05 -6.50
CA LEU A 44 7.62 8.67 -6.03
C LEU A 44 7.92 8.63 -4.54
N TRP A 45 8.90 9.41 -4.06
CA TRP A 45 9.27 9.41 -2.64
C TRP A 45 8.17 10.00 -1.75
N SER A 46 7.48 11.06 -2.19
CA SER A 46 6.34 11.61 -1.47
C SER A 46 5.15 10.64 -1.39
N ASN A 47 5.08 9.65 -2.29
CA ASN A 47 4.08 8.58 -2.25
C ASN A 47 4.56 7.38 -1.42
N LEU A 48 5.79 6.92 -1.62
CA LEU A 48 6.30 5.68 -1.03
C LEU A 48 6.36 5.74 0.49
N VAL A 49 6.76 6.87 1.06
CA VAL A 49 6.89 7.04 2.51
C VAL A 49 5.53 6.86 3.22
N PRO A 50 4.48 7.65 2.92
CA PRO A 50 3.19 7.48 3.60
C PRO A 50 2.53 6.13 3.30
N VAL A 51 2.65 5.62 2.07
CA VAL A 51 2.04 4.32 1.70
C VAL A 51 2.70 3.16 2.45
N THR A 52 4.04 3.17 2.57
CA THR A 52 4.76 2.14 3.32
C THR A 52 4.38 2.16 4.80
N LEU A 53 4.30 3.36 5.40
CA LEU A 53 3.84 3.50 6.78
C LEU A 53 2.40 3.01 6.95
N GLY A 54 1.51 3.37 6.03
CA GLY A 54 0.12 2.89 6.01
C GLY A 54 0.02 1.37 5.86
N ASN A 55 0.84 0.76 5.00
CA ASN A 55 0.88 -0.70 4.83
C ASN A 55 1.37 -1.42 6.10
N ILE A 56 2.41 -0.89 6.76
CA ILE A 56 2.92 -1.43 8.04
C ILE A 56 1.87 -1.30 9.15
N VAL A 57 1.20 -0.14 9.27
CA VAL A 57 0.15 0.05 10.27
C VAL A 57 -1.06 -0.85 9.97
N GLY A 58 -1.48 -0.94 8.71
CA GLY A 58 -2.61 -1.78 8.30
C GLY A 58 -2.38 -3.27 8.56
N GLY A 59 -1.25 -3.82 8.10
CA GLY A 59 -0.95 -5.25 8.29
C GLY A 59 -0.37 -5.56 9.67
N GLY A 60 0.66 -4.81 10.06
CA GLY A 60 1.45 -5.08 11.27
C GLY A 60 0.78 -4.66 12.57
N VAL A 61 -0.08 -3.64 12.55
CA VAL A 61 -0.80 -3.19 13.76
C VAL A 61 -2.25 -3.66 13.71
N MET A 62 -3.03 -3.26 12.72
CA MET A 62 -4.47 -3.53 12.73
C MET A 62 -4.79 -5.03 12.67
N VAL A 63 -4.23 -5.78 11.72
CA VAL A 63 -4.48 -7.22 11.63
C VAL A 63 -3.88 -7.96 12.83
N ALA A 64 -2.65 -7.66 13.21
CA ALA A 64 -2.00 -8.30 14.35
C ALA A 64 -2.78 -8.09 15.67
N LEU A 65 -3.29 -6.87 15.91
CA LEU A 65 -4.11 -6.57 17.08
C LEU A 65 -5.40 -7.36 17.09
N VAL A 66 -6.10 -7.47 15.95
CA VAL A 66 -7.34 -8.28 15.87
C VAL A 66 -7.05 -9.73 16.23
N TYR A 67 -5.99 -10.32 15.65
CA TYR A 67 -5.60 -11.69 16.00
C TYR A 67 -5.21 -11.83 17.48
N TYR A 68 -4.46 -10.87 18.03
CA TYR A 68 -4.11 -10.89 19.44
C TYR A 68 -5.35 -10.91 20.35
N PHE A 69 -6.34 -10.05 20.10
CA PHE A 69 -7.56 -10.00 20.92
C PHE A 69 -8.42 -11.27 20.79
N VAL A 70 -8.50 -11.85 19.58
CA VAL A 70 -9.29 -13.07 19.36
C VAL A 70 -8.63 -14.29 20.04
N TYR A 71 -7.31 -14.43 19.97
CA TYR A 71 -6.63 -15.65 20.41
C TYR A 71 -6.03 -15.59 21.82
N ARG A 72 -5.94 -14.43 22.47
CA ARG A 72 -5.37 -14.28 23.82
C ARG A 72 -6.02 -15.19 24.88
N HIS A 73 -7.31 -15.47 24.79
CA HIS A 73 -8.04 -16.28 25.77
C HIS A 73 -7.87 -17.78 25.57
N GLN A 74 -7.56 -18.22 24.34
CA GLN A 74 -7.26 -19.64 24.07
C GLN A 74 -5.87 -20.00 24.59
N ALA A 75 -4.89 -19.09 24.43
CA ALA A 75 -3.56 -19.25 24.98
C ALA A 75 -3.56 -19.41 26.51
N HIS A 76 -4.46 -18.72 27.23
CA HIS A 76 -4.58 -18.84 28.68
C HIS A 76 -5.22 -20.16 29.16
N LYS A 77 -5.96 -20.89 28.32
CA LYS A 77 -6.58 -22.18 28.71
C LYS A 77 -5.63 -23.38 28.55
N LEU A 78 -4.48 -23.16 27.90
CA LEU A 78 -3.47 -24.20 27.65
C LEU A 78 -2.28 -24.12 28.64
N ASN A 79 -2.28 -23.15 29.54
CA ASN A 79 -1.33 -22.97 30.64
C ASN A 79 -2.04 -23.20 31.98
#